data_AF-A0A1D2SAP3-F1
#
_entry.id   AF-A0A1D2SAP3-F1
#
_cell.length_a   1.000
_cell.length_b   1.000
_cell.length_c   1.000
_cell.angle_alpha   90.00
_cell.angle_beta   90.00
_cell.angle_gamma   90.00
#
_symmetry.space_group_name_H-M   'P 1'
#
loop_
_entity.id
_entity.type
_entity.pdbx_description
1 polymer ?
#
loop_
_entity_poly.entity_id
_entity_poly.type
_entity_poly.pdbx_seq_one_letter_code
_entity_poly.pdbx_strand_id
1 'polypeptide(L)'
;MICMHEQPKTVRELMQMTNRGDVPNVQYALRKLMQLGFVTKSGSARKGVFYAGTAEGMRVCEDYARLREKLLLKGAQGLPGFVAGAGALRDQLEVLERLYESITREVTTFHRRSLGLSAKSGAGDHD
;
A
#
# COMPACT_ATOMS: atom_id res chain seq x y z
N MET A 1 -0.05 7.25 -8.73
CA MET A 1 0.50 7.27 -7.36
C MET A 1 -0.04 8.44 -6.55
N ILE A 2 0.17 9.69 -6.97
CA ILE A 2 -0.42 10.86 -6.30
C ILE A 2 -1.96 10.69 -6.19
N CYS A 3 -2.58 10.17 -7.26
CA CYS A 3 -4.01 9.84 -7.34
C CYS A 3 -4.46 8.60 -6.51
N MET A 4 -3.56 7.78 -5.95
CA MET A 4 -3.98 6.56 -5.23
C MET A 4 -4.68 6.90 -3.92
N HIS A 5 -5.80 6.26 -3.61
CA HIS A 5 -6.61 6.49 -2.40
C HIS A 5 -7.12 7.93 -2.23
N GLU A 6 -6.96 8.80 -3.22
CA GLU A 6 -7.44 10.20 -3.21
C GLU A 6 -6.96 11.07 -2.03
N GLN A 7 -5.99 10.59 -1.24
CA GLN A 7 -5.44 11.33 -0.10
C GLN A 7 -4.20 12.14 -0.49
N PRO A 8 -4.01 13.36 0.07
CA PRO A 8 -2.77 14.11 -0.07
C PRO A 8 -1.56 13.32 0.47
N LYS A 9 -0.41 13.41 -0.22
CA LYS A 9 0.82 12.67 0.13
C LYS A 9 2.02 13.58 0.24
N THR A 10 2.93 13.25 1.15
CA THR A 10 4.25 13.84 1.30
C THR A 10 5.22 13.27 0.27
N VAL A 11 6.35 13.96 0.03
CA VAL A 11 7.43 13.44 -0.84
C VAL A 11 7.95 12.09 -0.34
N ARG A 12 8.04 11.90 0.98
CA ARG A 12 8.51 10.64 1.59
C ARG A 12 7.58 9.48 1.24
N GLU A 13 6.27 9.66 1.39
CA GLU A 13 5.30 8.64 0.99
C GLU A 13 5.38 8.39 -0.53
N LEU A 14 5.52 9.46 -1.32
CA LEU A 14 5.67 9.34 -2.78
C LEU A 14 6.96 8.62 -3.21
N MET A 15 8.00 8.64 -2.39
CA MET A 15 9.21 7.85 -2.62
C MET A 15 8.99 6.38 -2.25
N GLN A 16 8.36 6.13 -1.11
CA GLN A 16 8.11 4.78 -0.60
C GLN A 16 7.20 3.99 -1.55
N MET A 17 6.04 4.51 -1.96
CA MET A 17 5.16 3.72 -2.84
C MET A 17 5.62 3.69 -4.31
N THR A 18 6.65 4.46 -4.72
CA THR A 18 7.30 4.29 -6.04
C THR A 18 8.59 3.47 -5.98
N ASN A 19 8.98 3.04 -4.78
CA ASN A 19 10.27 2.40 -4.52
C ASN A 19 11.45 3.22 -5.11
N ARG A 20 11.43 4.55 -4.96
CA ARG A 20 12.49 5.44 -5.44
C ARG A 20 13.26 6.08 -4.28
N GLY A 21 14.59 6.07 -4.38
CA GLY A 21 15.50 6.70 -3.42
C GLY A 21 15.95 8.12 -3.79
N ASP A 22 15.69 8.57 -5.03
CA ASP A 22 16.18 9.85 -5.55
C ASP A 22 15.16 10.99 -5.33
N VAL A 23 15.40 11.79 -4.27
CA VAL A 23 14.58 12.96 -3.91
C VAL A 23 14.53 14.00 -5.05
N PRO A 24 15.65 14.47 -5.62
CA PRO A 24 15.65 15.40 -6.76
C PRO A 24 14.71 14.99 -7.91
N ASN A 25 14.73 13.71 -8.29
CA ASN A 25 13.90 13.23 -9.40
C ASN A 25 12.40 13.27 -9.06
N VAL A 26 12.02 12.85 -7.85
CA VAL A 26 10.62 12.95 -7.39
C VAL A 26 10.17 14.40 -7.33
N GLN A 27 11.01 15.30 -6.82
CA GLN A 27 10.70 16.74 -6.78
C GLN A 27 10.60 17.36 -8.17
N TYR A 28 11.46 16.96 -9.11
CA TYR A 28 11.38 17.41 -10.50
C TYR A 28 10.07 16.96 -11.16
N ALA A 29 9.71 15.68 -11.00
CA ALA A 29 8.44 15.15 -11.50
C ALA A 29 7.25 15.91 -10.91
N LEU A 30 7.26 16.19 -9.60
CA LEU A 30 6.22 16.98 -8.94
C LEU A 30 6.13 18.39 -9.50
N ARG A 31 7.25 19.08 -9.70
CA ARG A 31 7.28 20.41 -10.33
C ARG A 31 6.67 20.39 -11.73
N LYS A 32 7.05 19.41 -12.54
CA LYS A 32 6.52 19.26 -13.90
C LYS A 32 5.00 19.00 -13.90
N LEU A 33 4.52 18.14 -13.00
CA LEU A 33 3.09 17.84 -12.87
C LEU A 33 2.29 19.02 -12.35
N MET A 34 2.86 19.86 -11.47
CA MET A 34 2.23 21.12 -11.04
C MET A 34 2.17 22.14 -12.19
N GLN A 35 3.25 22.28 -12.97
CA GLN A 35 3.28 23.17 -14.14
C GLN A 35 2.24 22.78 -15.20
N LEU A 36 1.96 21.49 -15.34
CA LEU A 36 0.94 20.97 -16.24
C LEU A 36 -0.48 20.97 -15.65
N GLY A 37 -0.67 21.45 -14.41
CA GLY A 37 -1.98 21.53 -13.77
C GLY A 37 -2.56 20.19 -13.29
N PHE A 38 -1.76 19.12 -13.23
CA PHE A 38 -2.23 17.80 -12.79
C PHE A 38 -2.11 17.57 -11.28
N VAL A 39 -1.30 18.37 -10.60
CA VAL A 39 -1.02 18.22 -9.16
C VAL A 39 -1.12 19.58 -8.47
N THR A 40 -1.70 19.59 -7.28
CA THR A 40 -1.68 20.74 -6.37
C THR A 40 -0.75 20.47 -5.19
N LYS A 41 -0.25 21.55 -4.61
CA LYS A 41 0.55 21.53 -3.39
C LYS A 41 -0.19 22.28 -2.29
N SER A 42 -0.20 21.71 -1.09
CA SER A 42 -0.75 22.33 0.12
C SER A 42 0.23 22.22 1.29
N GLY A 43 -0.02 23.03 2.33
CA GLY A 43 0.81 23.07 3.54
C GLY A 43 2.02 24.00 3.43
N SER A 44 2.85 24.01 4.49
CA SER A 44 4.02 24.87 4.62
C SER A 44 5.19 24.10 5.22
N ALA A 45 6.41 24.64 5.10
CA ALA A 45 7.62 24.00 5.64
C ALA A 45 7.49 23.62 7.13
N ARG A 46 6.70 24.37 7.91
CA ARG A 46 6.49 24.14 9.35
C ARG A 46 5.44 23.06 9.65
N LYS A 47 4.44 22.86 8.78
CA LYS A 47 3.34 21.89 8.96
C LYS A 47 3.43 20.66 8.05
N GLY A 48 4.45 20.60 7.19
CA GLY A 48 4.59 19.57 6.15
C GLY A 48 4.01 20.02 4.82
N VAL A 49 4.64 19.57 3.74
CA VAL A 49 4.20 19.82 2.36
C VAL A 49 3.52 18.56 1.82
N PHE A 50 2.31 18.74 1.32
CA PHE A 50 1.47 17.68 0.76
C PHE A 50 1.15 17.96 -0.70
N TYR A 51 0.99 16.88 -1.47
CA TYR A 51 0.66 16.91 -2.88
C TYR A 51 -0.59 16.07 -3.13
N ALA A 52 -1.51 16.61 -3.92
CA ALA A 52 -2.75 15.94 -4.31
C ALA A 52 -2.98 16.10 -5.82
N GLY A 53 -3.74 15.19 -6.42
CA GLY A 53 -4.17 15.33 -7.82
C GLY A 53 -5.20 16.46 -7.96
N THR A 54 -5.15 17.21 -9.05
CA THR A 54 -6.29 18.04 -9.46
C THR A 54 -7.39 17.15 -10.03
N ALA A 55 -8.60 17.69 -10.22
CA ALA A 55 -9.68 16.97 -10.90
C ALA A 55 -9.24 16.46 -12.29
N GLU A 56 -8.49 17.28 -13.03
CA GLU A 56 -7.92 16.87 -14.31
C GLU A 56 -6.83 15.80 -14.15
N GLY A 57 -5.93 15.94 -13.17
CA GLY A 57 -4.93 14.92 -12.87
C GLY A 57 -5.54 13.58 -12.51
N MET A 58 -6.65 13.58 -11.76
CA MET A 58 -7.42 12.38 -11.42
C MET A 58 -8.03 11.74 -12.68
N ARG A 59 -8.67 12.54 -13.55
CA ARG A 59 -9.23 12.06 -14.82
C ARG A 59 -8.16 11.39 -15.70
N VAL A 60 -7.02 12.05 -15.89
CA VAL A 60 -5.89 11.51 -16.67
C VAL A 60 -5.33 10.23 -16.06
N CYS A 61 -5.19 10.19 -14.72
CA CYS A 61 -4.79 8.99 -13.99
C CYS A 61 -5.72 7.82 -14.27
N GLU A 62 -7.04 8.07 -14.31
CA GLU A 62 -8.05 7.04 -14.52
C GLU A 62 -8.12 6.57 -15.98
N ASP A 63 -8.04 7.48 -16.93
CA ASP A 63 -7.94 7.15 -18.36
C ASP A 63 -6.71 6.28 -18.64
N TYR A 64 -5.57 6.65 -18.06
CA TYR A 64 -4.35 5.85 -18.15
C TYR A 64 -4.51 4.48 -17.48
N ALA A 65 -5.19 4.39 -16.33
CA ALA A 65 -5.43 3.13 -15.65
C ALA A 65 -6.27 2.17 -16.52
N ARG A 66 -7.37 2.66 -17.11
CA ARG A 66 -8.22 1.89 -18.04
C ARG A 66 -7.43 1.40 -19.26
N LEU A 67 -6.64 2.28 -19.88
CA LEU A 67 -5.82 1.90 -21.02
C LEU A 67 -4.77 0.85 -20.65
N ARG A 68 -4.07 1.05 -19.52
CA ARG A 68 -3.05 0.12 -19.04
C ARG A 68 -3.63 -1.26 -18.76
N GLU A 69 -4.79 -1.34 -18.11
CA GLU A 69 -5.49 -2.60 -17.85
C GLU A 69 -5.76 -3.37 -19.15
N LYS A 70 -6.38 -2.70 -20.14
CA LYS A 70 -6.68 -3.30 -21.44
C LYS A 70 -5.42 -3.86 -22.13
N LEU A 71 -4.33 -3.09 -22.11
CA LEU A 71 -3.07 -3.50 -22.76
C LEU A 71 -2.38 -4.64 -22.00
N LEU A 72 -2.39 -4.61 -20.66
CA LEU A 72 -1.80 -5.67 -19.85
C LEU A 72 -2.55 -6.99 -20.00
N LEU A 73 -3.88 -6.98 -19.97
CA LEU A 73 -4.69 -8.18 -20.16
C LEU A 73 -4.47 -8.78 -21.55
N LYS A 74 -4.45 -7.94 -22.59
CA LYS A 74 -4.15 -8.38 -23.96
C LYS A 74 -2.76 -8.99 -24.06
N GLY A 75 -1.76 -8.36 -23.46
CA GLY A 75 -0.39 -8.88 -23.43
C GLY A 75 -0.29 -10.23 -22.69
N ALA A 76 -0.95 -10.34 -21.53
CA ALA A 76 -0.99 -11.55 -20.73
C ALA A 76 -1.66 -12.73 -21.47
N GLN A 77 -2.74 -12.48 -22.22
CA GLN A 77 -3.39 -13.51 -23.04
C GLN A 77 -2.49 -14.02 -24.18
N GLY A 78 -1.57 -13.18 -24.67
CA GLY A 78 -0.61 -13.56 -25.70
C GLY A 78 0.54 -14.43 -25.18
N LEU A 79 0.69 -14.59 -23.86
CA LEU A 79 1.76 -15.39 -23.25
C LEU A 79 1.24 -16.82 -22.92
N PRO A 80 1.76 -17.86 -23.57
CA PRO A 80 1.33 -19.24 -23.29
C PRO A 80 1.48 -19.61 -21.82
N GLY A 81 0.42 -20.16 -21.22
CA GLY A 81 0.43 -20.62 -19.83
C GLY A 81 0.47 -19.53 -18.75
N PHE A 82 0.61 -18.25 -19.11
CA PHE A 82 0.77 -17.16 -18.13
C PHE A 82 -0.44 -17.02 -17.21
N VAL A 83 -1.66 -17.05 -17.76
CA VAL A 83 -2.89 -16.90 -16.96
C VAL A 83 -3.06 -18.05 -15.98
N ALA A 84 -2.77 -19.29 -16.40
CA ALA A 84 -2.83 -20.47 -15.54
C ALA A 84 -1.76 -20.42 -14.45
N GLY A 85 -0.51 -20.06 -14.80
CA GLY A 85 0.59 -19.91 -13.84
C GLY A 85 0.33 -18.80 -12.82
N ALA A 86 -0.24 -17.67 -13.24
CA ALA A 86 -0.64 -16.60 -12.35
C ALA A 86 -1.75 -17.04 -11.37
N GLY A 87 -2.71 -17.85 -11.84
CA GLY A 87 -3.74 -18.45 -10.99
C GLY A 87 -3.15 -19.37 -9.93
N ALA A 88 -2.25 -20.27 -10.31
CA ALA A 88 -1.58 -21.17 -9.37
C ALA A 88 -0.75 -20.41 -8.32
N LEU A 89 -0.03 -19.35 -8.74
CA LEU A 89 0.75 -18.52 -7.81
C LEU A 89 -0.15 -17.76 -6.82
N ARG A 90 -1.29 -17.23 -7.29
CA ARG A 90 -2.28 -16.61 -6.40
C ARG A 90 -2.73 -17.59 -5.33
N ASP A 91 -3.10 -18.82 -5.72
CA ASP A 91 -3.57 -19.84 -4.77
C ASP A 91 -2.50 -20.18 -3.73
N GLN A 92 -1.23 -20.24 -4.13
CA GLN A 92 -0.11 -20.43 -3.20
C GLN A 92 0.05 -19.26 -2.22
N LEU A 93 -0.09 -18.02 -2.68
CA LEU A 93 -0.04 -16.84 -1.81
C LEU A 93 -1.19 -16.82 -0.81
N GLU A 94 -2.40 -17.20 -1.21
CA GLU A 94 -3.55 -17.32 -0.30
C GLU A 94 -3.31 -18.36 0.79
N VAL A 95 -2.69 -19.49 0.46
CA VAL A 95 -2.31 -20.51 1.45
C VAL A 95 -1.32 -19.94 2.46
N LEU A 96 -0.33 -19.18 2.00
CA LEU A 96 0.67 -18.55 2.88
C LEU A 96 0.03 -17.51 3.81
N GLU A 97 -0.88 -16.68 3.30
CA GLU A 97 -1.63 -15.69 4.10
C GLU A 97 -2.45 -16.39 5.19
N ARG A 98 -3.18 -17.45 4.83
CA ARG A 98 -3.97 -18.23 5.80
C ARG A 98 -3.09 -18.86 6.89
N LEU A 99 -1.92 -19.37 6.52
CA LEU A 99 -0.96 -19.91 7.48
C LEU A 99 -0.47 -18.83 8.44
N TYR A 100 -0.12 -17.65 7.92
CA TYR A 100 0.34 -16.52 8.72
C TYR A 100 -0.73 -16.06 9.72
N GLU A 101 -1.98 -15.95 9.29
CA GLU A 101 -3.11 -15.59 10.15
C GLU A 101 -3.35 -16.66 11.22
N SER A 102 -3.30 -17.94 10.86
CA SER A 102 -3.46 -19.06 11.79
C SER A 102 -2.42 -19.02 12.92
N ILE A 103 -1.13 -18.85 12.56
CA ILE A 103 -0.05 -18.79 13.55
C ILE A 103 -0.19 -17.54 14.42
N THR A 104 -0.48 -16.38 13.83
CA THR A 104 -0.71 -15.14 14.58
C THR A 104 -1.85 -15.28 15.59
N ARG A 105 -2.97 -15.90 15.19
CA ARG A 105 -4.10 -16.20 16.07
C ARG A 105 -3.73 -17.18 17.19
N GLU A 106 -2.93 -18.19 16.91
CA GLU A 106 -2.46 -19.13 17.92
C GLU A 106 -1.58 -18.44 18.97
N VAL A 107 -0.59 -17.65 18.52
CA VAL A 107 0.32 -16.90 19.39
C VAL A 107 -0.44 -15.92 20.29
N THR A 108 -1.38 -15.16 19.74
CA THR A 108 -2.20 -14.21 20.53
C THR A 108 -3.09 -14.91 21.55
N THR A 109 -3.64 -16.08 21.20
CA THR A 109 -4.45 -16.90 22.10
C THR A 109 -3.59 -17.50 23.23
N PHE A 110 -2.40 -18.00 22.90
CA PHE A 110 -1.44 -18.53 23.86
C PHE A 110 -0.95 -17.44 24.83
N HIS A 111 -0.62 -16.25 24.31
CA HIS A 111 -0.20 -15.11 25.11
C HIS A 111 -1.31 -14.59 26.05
N ARG A 112 -2.58 -14.68 25.64
CA ARG A 112 -3.72 -14.36 26.53
C ARG A 112 -3.87 -15.39 27.65
N ARG A 113 -3.68 -16.68 27.35
CA ARG A 113 -3.76 -17.77 28.33
C ARG A 113 -2.60 -17.72 29.33
N SER A 114 -1.38 -17.40 28.89
CA SER A 114 -0.22 -17.25 29.77
C SER A 114 -0.37 -16.08 30.75
N LEU A 115 -0.93 -14.94 30.30
CA LEU A 115 -1.26 -13.81 31.19
C LEU A 115 -2.40 -14.15 32.17
N GLY A 116 -3.41 -14.90 31.74
CA GLY A 116 -4.51 -15.34 32.61
C GLY A 116 -4.12 -16.38 33.67
N LEU A 117 -3.08 -17.19 33.40
CA LEU A 117 -2.48 -18.11 34.38
C LEU A 117 -1.59 -17.37 35.39
N SER A 118 -0.90 -16.30 34.97
CA SER A 118 -0.09 -15.46 35.86
C SER A 118 -0.95 -14.65 36.85
N ALA A 119 -2.13 -14.16 36.45
CA ALA A 119 -3.03 -13.40 37.33
C ALA A 119 -3.72 -14.23 38.42
N LYS A 120 -3.87 -15.55 38.26
CA LYS A 120 -4.49 -16.43 39.27
C LYS A 120 -3.51 -16.95 40.34
N SER A 121 -2.20 -16.71 40.18
CA SER A 121 -1.17 -17.16 41.14
C SER A 121 -0.91 -16.18 42.29
N GLY A 122 -1.58 -15.01 42.32
CA GLY A 122 -1.31 -13.93 43.29
C GLY A 122 -2.40 -13.66 44.33
N ALA A 123 -3.43 -14.50 44.43
CA ALA A 123 -4.54 -14.33 45.39
C ALA A 123 -4.67 -15.60 46.25
N GLY A 124 -3.78 -15.75 47.21
CA GLY A 124 -3.76 -16.89 48.12
C GLY A 124 -2.61 -16.79 49.12
N ASP A 125 -2.62 -15.76 49.95
CA ASP A 125 -2.18 -15.84 51.36
C ASP A 125 -2.36 -14.47 52.02
N HIS A 126 -3.33 -14.36 52.94
CA HIS A 126 -3.33 -13.44 54.07
C HIS A 126 -4.42 -13.90 55.04
N ASP A 127 -4.03 -14.82 55.93
CA ASP A 127 -4.57 -14.97 57.29
C ASP A 127 -3.54 -14.41 58.28
#